data_AF-A0A3D1R571-F1
#
_entry.id   AF-A0A3D1R571-F1
#
_cell.length_a   1.000
_cell.length_b   1.000
_cell.length_c   1.000
_cell.angle_alpha   90.00
_cell.angle_beta   90.00
_cell.angle_gamma   90.00
#
_symmetry.space_group_name_H-M   'P 1'
#
loop_
_entity.id
_entity.type
_entity.pdbx_description
1 polymer ?
#
loop_
_entity_poly.entity_id
_entity_poly.type
_entity_poly.pdbx_seq_one_letter_code
_entity_poly.pdbx_strand_id
1 'polypeptide(L)'
;MNARTVVVALVYLLSAVLFILGLMRLSKVRTARRGNAIAATGMLLAVVGTLVELGRVDYRWIVGGLVVGAAVGALAAYRVKMTGMPELVALLNGFGGAASALVALSVYWADIVPPPAV
;
A
#
# COMPACT_ATOMS: atom_id res chain seq x y z
N MET A 1 0.10 21.99 -15.30
CA MET A 1 0.69 20.99 -14.38
C MET A 1 1.63 21.72 -13.45
N ASN A 2 1.48 21.56 -12.14
CA ASN A 2 2.34 22.22 -11.15
C ASN A 2 3.58 21.35 -10.88
N ALA A 3 4.67 21.96 -10.41
CA ALA A 3 5.91 21.22 -10.11
C ALA A 3 5.67 20.02 -9.19
N ARG A 4 4.80 20.18 -8.17
CA ARG A 4 4.38 19.10 -7.25
C ARG A 4 3.78 17.89 -7.98
N THR A 5 2.76 18.10 -8.83
CA THR A 5 2.09 17.02 -9.57
C THR A 5 3.06 16.29 -10.52
N VAL A 6 4.02 17.00 -11.12
CA VAL A 6 5.04 16.38 -11.98
C VAL A 6 5.98 15.51 -11.14
N VAL A 7 6.46 16.01 -10.01
CA VAL A 7 7.31 15.25 -9.09
C VAL A 7 6.60 14.00 -8.58
N VAL A 8 5.35 14.09 -8.15
CA VAL A 8 4.55 12.94 -7.69
C VAL A 8 4.37 11.91 -8.80
N ALA A 9 4.06 12.34 -10.04
CA ALA A 9 3.94 11.42 -11.17
C ALA A 9 5.25 10.68 -11.47
N LEU A 10 6.40 11.37 -11.39
CA LEU A 10 7.71 10.75 -11.54
C LEU A 10 8.02 9.76 -10.40
N VAL A 11 7.63 10.08 -9.17
CA VAL A 11 7.76 9.17 -8.02
C VAL A 11 6.94 7.90 -8.23
N TYR A 12 5.69 8.01 -8.70
CA TYR A 12 4.86 6.84 -9.02
C TYR A 12 5.44 6.00 -10.15
N LEU A 13 5.96 6.63 -11.20
CA LEU A 13 6.65 5.93 -12.28
C LEU A 13 7.86 5.16 -11.75
N LEU A 14 8.69 5.81 -10.91
CA LEU A 14 9.85 5.18 -10.28
C LEU A 14 9.44 4.01 -9.38
N SER A 15 8.40 4.17 -8.56
CA SER A 15 7.83 3.11 -7.73
C SER A 15 7.38 1.91 -8.55
N ALA A 16 6.68 2.13 -9.67
CA ALA A 16 6.23 1.06 -10.55
C ALA A 16 7.42 0.29 -11.15
N VAL A 17 8.46 1.00 -11.61
CA VAL A 17 9.69 0.39 -12.11
C VAL A 17 10.37 -0.46 -11.04
N LEU A 18 10.51 0.06 -9.81
CA LEU A 18 11.10 -0.69 -8.70
C LEU A 18 10.28 -1.93 -8.35
N PHE A 19 8.95 -1.87 -8.36
CA PHE A 19 8.11 -3.05 -8.16
C PHE A 19 8.36 -4.11 -9.22
N ILE A 20 8.38 -3.74 -10.51
CA ILE A 20 8.64 -4.67 -11.61
C ILE A 20 10.02 -5.33 -11.44
N LEU A 21 11.06 -4.53 -11.18
CA LEU A 21 12.41 -5.04 -10.96
C LEU A 21 12.52 -5.93 -9.71
N GLY A 22 11.78 -5.61 -8.66
CA GLY A 22 11.68 -6.39 -7.43
C GLY A 22 11.06 -7.76 -7.69
N LEU A 23 9.89 -7.79 -8.34
CA LEU A 23 9.17 -9.01 -8.70
C LEU A 23 9.99 -9.91 -9.63
N MET A 24 10.63 -9.34 -10.66
CA MET A 24 11.55 -10.09 -11.54
C MET A 24 12.69 -10.77 -10.77
N ARG A 25 13.22 -10.11 -9.73
CA ARG A 25 14.30 -10.66 -8.91
C ARG A 25 13.83 -11.71 -7.91
N LEU A 26 12.54 -11.71 -7.53
CA LEU A 26 11.94 -12.75 -6.70
C LEU A 26 11.85 -14.10 -7.42
N SER A 27 11.81 -14.12 -8.75
CA SER A 27 11.78 -15.34 -9.56
C SER A 27 13.08 -16.18 -9.50
N LYS A 28 14.18 -15.65 -8.94
CA LYS A 28 15.44 -16.39 -8.76
C LYS A 28 15.85 -16.40 -7.30
N VAL A 29 16.02 -17.59 -6.71
CA VAL A 29 16.37 -17.79 -5.28
C VAL A 29 17.58 -16.95 -4.86
N ARG A 30 18.64 -16.92 -5.69
CA ARG A 30 19.88 -16.16 -5.40
C ARG A 30 19.64 -14.66 -5.24
N THR A 31 18.63 -14.09 -5.91
CA THR A 31 18.34 -12.65 -5.87
C THR A 31 17.12 -12.28 -5.05
N ALA A 32 16.37 -13.26 -4.53
CA ALA A 32 15.07 -13.06 -3.90
C ALA A 32 15.11 -12.05 -2.72
N ARG A 33 16.10 -12.16 -1.82
CA ARG A 33 16.21 -11.21 -0.68
C ARG A 33 16.38 -9.75 -1.14
N ARG A 34 17.20 -9.53 -2.18
CA ARG A 34 17.38 -8.19 -2.78
C ARG A 34 16.13 -7.75 -3.55
N GLY A 35 15.46 -8.67 -4.24
CA GLY A 35 14.20 -8.42 -4.93
C GLY A 35 13.12 -7.91 -3.97
N ASN A 36 12.97 -8.56 -2.81
CA ASN A 36 12.05 -8.13 -1.78
C ASN A 36 12.36 -6.72 -1.25
N ALA A 37 13.63 -6.41 -0.99
CA ALA A 37 14.03 -5.08 -0.52
C ALA A 37 13.75 -3.97 -1.57
N ILE A 38 13.98 -4.26 -2.86
CA ILE A 38 13.67 -3.33 -3.95
C ILE A 38 12.16 -3.08 -4.04
N ALA A 39 11.34 -4.14 -3.98
CA ALA A 39 9.87 -4.02 -4.00
C ALA A 39 9.36 -3.23 -2.78
N ALA A 40 9.89 -3.50 -1.58
CA ALA A 40 9.54 -2.76 -0.37
C ALA A 40 9.89 -1.26 -0.47
N THR A 41 11.01 -0.94 -1.11
CA THR A 41 11.39 0.47 -1.39
C THR A 41 10.41 1.13 -2.37
N GLY A 42 10.01 0.41 -3.43
CA GLY A 42 8.99 0.88 -4.36
C GLY A 42 7.65 1.17 -3.69
N MET A 43 7.22 0.29 -2.78
CA MET A 43 6.02 0.49 -1.96
C MET A 43 6.12 1.74 -1.07
N LEU A 44 7.24 1.91 -0.37
CA LEU A 44 7.46 3.08 0.50
C LEU A 44 7.39 4.39 -0.30
N LEU A 45 8.03 4.44 -1.47
CA LEU A 45 7.98 5.60 -2.36
C LEU A 45 6.55 5.91 -2.83
N ALA A 46 5.76 4.89 -3.13
CA ALA A 46 4.38 5.07 -3.56
C ALA A 46 3.53 5.67 -2.43
N VAL A 47 3.65 5.13 -1.20
CA VAL A 47 2.96 5.68 -0.01
C VAL A 47 3.34 7.14 0.20
N VAL A 48 4.64 7.46 0.20
CA VAL A 48 5.10 8.84 0.41
C VAL A 48 4.60 9.77 -0.70
N GLY A 49 4.64 9.34 -1.96
CA GLY A 49 4.11 10.09 -3.10
C GLY A 49 2.62 10.43 -2.91
N THR A 50 1.82 9.46 -2.46
CA THR A 50 0.39 9.65 -2.15
C THR A 50 0.18 10.64 -1.01
N LEU A 51 0.93 10.54 0.09
CA LEU A 51 0.81 11.48 1.21
C LEU A 51 1.18 12.92 0.81
N VAL A 52 2.19 13.06 -0.05
CA VAL A 52 2.60 14.35 -0.61
C VAL A 52 1.58 14.90 -1.59
N GLU A 53 0.86 14.06 -2.33
CA GLU A 53 -0.17 14.49 -3.30
C GLU A 53 -1.49 14.92 -2.62
N LEU A 54 -1.90 14.24 -1.54
CA LEU A 54 -3.11 14.63 -0.82
C LEU A 54 -2.95 16.02 -0.16
N GLY A 55 -1.85 16.26 0.56
CA GLY A 55 -1.42 17.57 1.09
C GLY A 55 -2.36 18.35 2.03
N ARG A 56 -3.63 17.99 2.13
CA ARG A 56 -4.68 18.62 2.95
C ARG A 56 -5.59 17.57 3.58
N VAL A 57 -5.01 16.55 4.20
CA VAL A 57 -5.73 15.53 4.97
C VAL A 57 -5.26 15.50 6.40
N ASP A 58 -6.15 15.07 7.29
CA ASP A 58 -5.78 14.81 8.68
C ASP A 58 -4.87 13.58 8.75
N TYR A 59 -3.56 13.85 8.84
CA TYR A 59 -2.54 12.82 8.92
C TYR A 59 -2.65 11.96 10.19
N ARG A 60 -3.38 12.39 11.23
CA ARG A 60 -3.51 11.64 12.49
C ARG A 60 -4.17 10.28 12.25
N TRP A 61 -5.23 10.25 11.46
CA TRP A 61 -5.94 9.00 11.12
C TRP A 61 -5.12 8.10 10.20
N ILE A 62 -4.41 8.68 9.24
CA ILE A 62 -3.58 7.92 8.29
C ILE A 62 -2.40 7.29 9.02
N VAL A 63 -1.66 8.07 9.82
CA VAL A 63 -0.52 7.57 10.60
C VAL A 63 -0.99 6.57 11.65
N GLY A 64 -2.11 6.84 12.33
CA GLY A 64 -2.70 5.91 13.29
C GLY A 64 -3.05 4.56 12.65
N GLY A 65 -3.74 4.58 11.51
CA GLY A 65 -4.06 3.36 10.75
C GLY A 65 -2.83 2.62 10.25
N LEU A 66 -1.83 3.35 9.74
CA LEU A 66 -0.56 2.76 9.28
C LEU A 66 0.19 2.07 10.43
N VAL A 67 0.32 2.73 11.59
CA VAL A 67 1.01 2.19 12.77
C VAL A 67 0.29 0.95 13.30
N VAL A 68 -1.03 1.01 13.47
CA VAL A 68 -1.82 -0.12 13.97
C VAL A 68 -1.77 -1.28 12.98
N GLY A 69 -2.00 -1.03 11.69
CA GLY A 69 -1.97 -2.06 10.65
C GLY A 69 -0.58 -2.70 10.50
N ALA A 70 0.48 -1.90 10.50
CA ALA A 70 1.85 -2.41 10.44
C ALA A 70 2.21 -3.23 11.69
N ALA A 71 1.81 -2.78 12.89
CA ALA A 71 2.08 -3.50 14.13
C ALA A 71 1.37 -4.86 14.17
N VAL A 72 0.07 -4.89 13.83
CA VAL A 72 -0.71 -6.13 13.77
C VAL A 72 -0.16 -7.08 12.70
N GLY A 73 0.12 -6.56 11.50
CA GLY A 73 0.67 -7.34 10.39
C GLY A 73 2.05 -7.92 10.72
N ALA A 74 2.94 -7.11 11.31
CA ALA A 74 4.26 -7.57 11.72
C ALA A 74 4.17 -8.62 12.83
N LEU A 75 3.33 -8.39 13.86
CA LEU A 75 3.15 -9.34 14.94
C LEU A 75 2.65 -10.69 14.41
N ALA A 76 1.65 -10.69 13.53
CA ALA A 76 1.14 -11.90 12.89
C ALA A 76 2.24 -12.60 12.07
N ALA A 77 3.00 -11.85 11.27
CA ALA A 77 4.09 -12.39 10.45
C ALA A 77 5.22 -13.02 11.27
N TYR A 78 5.55 -12.48 12.45
CA TYR A 78 6.60 -13.04 13.31
C TYR A 78 6.13 -14.22 14.17
N ARG A 79 4.84 -14.30 14.49
CA ARG A 79 4.30 -15.32 15.42
C ARG A 79 3.81 -16.59 14.71
N VAL A 80 3.46 -16.52 13.43
CA VAL A 80 2.93 -17.66 12.67
C VAL A 80 4.06 -18.64 12.32
N LYS A 81 3.79 -19.94 12.51
CA LYS A 81 4.72 -21.01 12.11
C LYS A 81 4.88 -21.06 10.59
N MET A 82 6.05 -21.44 10.09
CA MET A 82 6.30 -21.55 8.64
C MET A 82 5.31 -22.48 7.91
N THR A 83 4.69 -23.44 8.61
CA THR A 83 3.64 -24.32 8.07
C THR A 83 2.32 -23.60 7.82
N GLY A 84 2.02 -22.53 8.56
CA GLY A 84 0.82 -21.69 8.42
C GLY A 84 1.00 -20.49 7.50
N MET A 85 2.14 -20.38 6.80
CA MET A 85 2.40 -19.27 5.88
C MET A 85 1.33 -19.12 4.79
N PRO A 86 0.79 -20.19 4.16
CA PRO A 86 -0.27 -20.04 3.17
C PRO A 86 -1.53 -19.35 3.72
N GLU A 87 -1.95 -19.69 4.94
CA GLU A 87 -3.13 -19.10 5.59
C GLU A 87 -2.91 -17.63 5.94
N LEU A 88 -1.73 -17.30 6.48
CA LEU A 88 -1.37 -15.91 6.76
C LEU A 88 -1.38 -15.05 5.49
N VAL A 89 -0.83 -15.56 4.37
CA VAL A 89 -0.83 -14.85 3.09
C VAL A 89 -2.27 -14.65 2.58
N ALA A 90 -3.13 -15.66 2.71
CA ALA A 90 -4.55 -15.54 2.35
C ALA A 90 -5.27 -14.46 3.16
N LEU A 91 -5.05 -14.41 4.48
CA LEU A 91 -5.61 -13.39 5.35
C LEU A 91 -5.11 -11.98 4.99
N LEU A 92 -3.80 -11.80 4.76
CA LEU A 92 -3.24 -10.50 4.38
C LEU A 92 -3.75 -10.03 3.02
N ASN A 93 -3.95 -10.93 2.05
CA ASN A 93 -4.59 -10.61 0.78
C ASN A 93 -6.07 -10.22 0.99
N GLY A 94 -6.79 -10.96 1.84
CA GLY A 94 -8.16 -10.64 2.24
C GLY A 94 -8.28 -9.23 2.85
N PHE A 95 -7.36 -8.81 3.72
CA PHE A 95 -7.32 -7.44 4.23
C PHE A 95 -7.06 -6.40 3.13
N GLY A 96 -6.21 -6.71 2.14
CA GLY A 96 -6.01 -5.86 0.96
C GLY A 96 -7.28 -5.70 0.12
N GLY A 97 -8.04 -6.79 -0.06
CA GLY A 97 -9.35 -6.78 -0.71
C GLY A 97 -10.38 -5.96 0.07
N ALA A 98 -10.45 -6.15 1.39
CA ALA A 98 -11.33 -5.38 2.27
C ALA A 98 -11.00 -3.88 2.24
N ALA A 99 -9.71 -3.51 2.23
CA ALA A 99 -9.29 -2.12 2.06
C ALA A 99 -9.80 -1.53 0.74
N SER A 100 -9.66 -2.25 -0.37
CA SER A 100 -10.17 -1.82 -1.68
C SER A 100 -11.69 -1.66 -1.68
N ALA A 101 -12.42 -2.57 -1.02
CA ALA A 101 -13.87 -2.48 -0.89
C ALA A 101 -14.31 -1.25 -0.06
N LEU A 102 -13.60 -0.93 1.02
CA LEU A 102 -13.86 0.27 1.82
C LEU A 102 -13.58 1.56 1.04
N VAL A 103 -12.50 1.60 0.25
CA VAL A 103 -12.23 2.75 -0.64
C VAL A 103 -13.34 2.88 -1.67
N ALA A 104 -13.75 1.80 -2.33
CA ALA A 104 -14.84 1.82 -3.31
C ALA A 104 -16.17 2.29 -2.68
N LEU A 105 -16.49 1.83 -1.46
CA LEU A 105 -17.67 2.28 -0.73
C LEU A 105 -17.59 3.78 -0.41
N SER A 106 -16.43 4.27 0.04
CA SER A 106 -16.25 5.69 0.35
C SER A 106 -16.48 6.58 -0.87
N VAL A 107 -15.95 6.17 -2.04
CA VAL A 107 -16.12 6.89 -3.30
C VAL A 107 -17.57 6.83 -3.78
N TYR A 108 -18.23 5.68 -3.66
CA TYR A 108 -19.65 5.54 -4.01
C TYR A 108 -20.54 6.52 -3.23
N TRP A 109 -20.34 6.62 -1.92
CA TRP A 109 -21.09 7.56 -1.08
C TRP A 109 -20.73 9.03 -1.33
N ALA A 110 -19.48 9.33 -1.69
CA ALA A 110 -19.05 10.70 -1.94
C ALA A 110 -19.52 11.24 -3.31
N ASP A 111 -19.44 10.41 -4.35
CA ASP A 111 -19.56 10.87 -5.74
C ASP A 111 -20.86 10.41 -6.44
N ILE A 112 -21.49 9.34 -5.95
CA ILE A 112 -22.66 8.73 -6.63
C ILE A 112 -23.95 8.94 -5.84
N VAL A 113 -23.91 8.85 -4.51
CA VAL A 113 -25.09 9.10 -3.67
C VAL A 113 -25.24 10.60 -3.46
N PRO A 114 -26.30 11.25 -3.99
CA PRO A 114 -26.51 12.67 -3.77
C PRO A 114 -26.71 12.94 -2.27
N PRO A 115 -26.15 14.03 -1.73
CA PRO A 115 -26.33 14.37 -0.33
C PRO A 115 -27.82 14.53 -0.03
N PRO A 116 -28.27 14.14 1.18
CA PRO A 116 -29.67 14.29 1.56
C PRO A 116 -30.06 15.76 1.40
N ALA A 117 -31.21 16.02 0.76
CA ALA A 117 -31.74 17.36 0.62
C ALA A 117 -32.10 17.89 2.02
N VAL A 118 -31.23 18.74 2.55
CA VAL A 118 -31.52 19.58 3.71
C VAL A 118 -31.63 21.02 3.23
#